data_AF-A0A847QXG6-F1
#
_entry.id   AF-A0A847QXG6-F1
#
_cell.length_a   1.000
_cell.length_b   1.000
_cell.length_c   1.000
_cell.angle_alpha   90.00
_cell.angle_beta   90.00
_cell.angle_gamma   90.00
#
_symmetry.space_group_name_H-M   'P 1'
#
loop_
_entity.id
_entity.type
_entity.pdbx_description
1 polymer ?
#
loop_
_entity_poly.entity_id
_entity_poly.type
_entity_poly.pdbx_seq_one_letter_code
_entity_poly.pdbx_strand_id
1 'polypeptide(L)'
;MKFYNPLYIDFGIGKIQKRRILRAFKKKKPILGIYCLCAREDSLYLLEIMTMEELFRGYYSLNNVLIFGFAKGKEEALMIAKNVVASWYLNKNSKEESKIRA
;
A
#
# COMPACT_ATOMS: atom_id res chain seq x y z
N MET A 1 -8.23 -7.33 6.35
CA MET A 1 -7.36 -6.53 5.45
C MET A 1 -8.19 -5.45 4.83
N LYS A 2 -7.69 -4.22 4.88
CA LYS A 2 -8.32 -3.05 4.30
C LYS A 2 -7.40 -2.46 3.22
N PHE A 3 -7.98 -1.66 2.33
CA PHE A 3 -7.23 -0.92 1.32
C PHE A 3 -7.30 0.57 1.65
N TYR A 4 -6.16 1.24 1.56
CA TYR A 4 -6.09 2.69 1.68
C TYR A 4 -6.76 3.36 0.46
N ASN A 5 -7.30 4.55 0.67
CA ASN A 5 -7.90 5.37 -0.38
C ASN A 5 -7.21 6.76 -0.40
N PRO A 6 -6.55 7.16 -1.51
CA PRO A 6 -6.43 6.45 -2.78
C PRO A 6 -5.46 5.26 -2.71
N LEU A 7 -5.78 4.18 -3.41
CA LEU A 7 -4.88 3.02 -3.54
C LEU A 7 -3.77 3.32 -4.57
N TYR A 8 -2.51 3.24 -4.14
CA TYR A 8 -1.37 3.53 -4.99
C TYR A 8 -0.99 2.29 -5.82
N ILE A 9 -0.85 2.46 -7.12
CA ILE A 9 -0.60 1.34 -8.03
C ILE A 9 0.48 1.77 -9.00
N ASP A 10 1.45 0.89 -9.20
CA ASP A 10 2.50 1.10 -10.19
C ASP A 10 1.95 1.33 -11.61
N PHE A 11 2.60 2.20 -12.37
CA PHE A 11 2.21 2.54 -13.74
C PHE A 11 2.30 1.33 -14.69
N GLY A 12 3.19 0.37 -14.41
CA GLY A 12 3.33 -0.89 -15.15
C GLY A 12 2.17 -1.88 -14.94
N ILE A 13 1.21 -1.57 -14.07
CA ILE A 13 0.01 -2.39 -13.83
C ILE A 13 -1.19 -1.80 -14.56
N GLY A 14 -1.52 -2.40 -15.71
CA GLY A 14 -2.72 -2.06 -16.47
C GLY A 14 -4.03 -2.41 -15.74
N LYS A 15 -5.15 -1.82 -16.21
CA LYS A 15 -6.50 -1.98 -15.60
C LYS A 15 -6.94 -3.43 -15.41
N ILE A 16 -6.66 -4.32 -16.37
CA ILE A 16 -7.03 -5.74 -16.30
C ILE A 16 -6.25 -6.45 -15.19
N GLN A 17 -4.93 -6.20 -15.13
CA GLN A 17 -4.05 -6.78 -14.11
C GLN A 17 -4.41 -6.28 -12.71
N LYS A 18 -4.67 -4.97 -12.57
CA LYS A 18 -5.21 -4.37 -11.32
C LYS A 18 -6.45 -5.13 -10.83
N ARG A 19 -7.45 -5.35 -11.69
CA ARG A 19 -8.67 -6.10 -11.31
C ARG A 19 -8.36 -7.52 -10.88
N ARG A 20 -7.40 -8.18 -11.55
CA ARG A 20 -6.98 -9.56 -11.25
C ARG A 20 -6.27 -9.65 -9.89
N ILE A 21 -5.38 -8.69 -9.58
CA ILE A 21 -4.68 -8.57 -8.30
C ILE A 21 -5.67 -8.28 -7.16
N LEU A 22 -6.60 -7.34 -7.35
CA LEU A 22 -7.65 -7.04 -6.35
C LEU A 22 -8.54 -8.27 -6.07
N ARG A 23 -8.89 -9.05 -7.10
CA ARG A 23 -9.62 -10.32 -6.91
C ARG A 23 -8.78 -11.35 -6.16
N ALA A 24 -7.48 -11.41 -6.42
CA ALA A 24 -6.55 -12.31 -5.74
C ALA A 24 -6.45 -11.98 -4.24
N PHE A 25 -6.37 -10.70 -3.88
CA PHE A 25 -6.46 -10.25 -2.48
C PHE A 25 -7.77 -10.70 -1.81
N LYS A 26 -8.92 -10.47 -2.47
CA LYS A 26 -10.24 -10.90 -1.95
C LYS A 26 -10.33 -12.41 -1.74
N LYS A 27 -9.72 -13.19 -2.63
CA LYS A 27 -9.69 -14.65 -2.57
C LYS A 27 -8.56 -15.22 -1.71
N LYS A 28 -7.70 -14.37 -1.13
CA LYS A 28 -6.48 -14.78 -0.41
C LYS A 28 -5.60 -15.73 -1.22
N LYS A 29 -5.49 -15.49 -2.54
CA LYS A 29 -4.67 -16.29 -3.45
C LYS A 29 -3.47 -15.45 -3.88
N PRO A 30 -2.25 -15.73 -3.39
CA PRO A 30 -1.08 -14.92 -3.73
C PRO A 30 -0.79 -14.98 -5.24
N ILE A 31 -0.30 -13.86 -5.77
CA ILE A 31 0.27 -13.77 -7.12
C ILE A 31 1.77 -13.54 -6.97
N LEU A 32 2.57 -14.40 -7.59
CA LEU A 32 4.03 -14.28 -7.60
C LEU A 32 4.46 -12.96 -8.27
N GLY A 33 5.52 -12.35 -7.75
CA GLY A 33 6.07 -11.11 -8.32
C GLY A 33 5.21 -9.86 -8.08
N ILE A 34 4.20 -9.93 -7.20
CA ILE A 34 3.49 -8.73 -6.74
C ILE A 34 4.05 -8.32 -5.39
N TYR A 35 4.57 -7.10 -5.32
CA TYR A 35 5.01 -6.46 -4.09
C TYR A 35 3.91 -5.55 -3.56
N CYS A 36 3.68 -5.61 -2.26
CA CYS A 36 2.65 -4.88 -1.54
C CYS A 36 3.34 -3.88 -0.61
N LEU A 37 2.86 -2.64 -0.62
CA LEU A 37 3.16 -1.68 0.43
C LEU A 37 2.03 -1.74 1.45
N CYS A 38 2.35 -2.06 2.69
CA CYS A 38 1.37 -2.24 3.74
C CYS A 38 1.85 -1.68 5.09
N ALA A 39 0.92 -1.46 6.00
CA ALA A 39 1.22 -1.29 7.42
C ALA A 39 0.25 -2.13 8.23
N ARG A 40 0.61 -2.33 9.50
CA ARG A 40 -0.29 -2.96 10.45
C ARG A 40 -1.16 -1.89 11.11
N GLU A 41 -2.43 -2.19 11.38
CA GLU A 41 -3.36 -1.28 12.06
C GLU A 41 -2.90 -0.95 13.48
N ASP A 42 -2.20 -1.89 14.14
CA ASP A 42 -1.58 -1.68 15.46
C ASP A 42 -0.24 -0.93 15.40
N SER A 43 0.33 -0.73 14.21
CA SER A 43 1.59 -0.03 13.99
C SER A 43 1.61 0.69 12.64
N LEU A 44 0.77 1.73 12.52
CA LEU A 44 0.67 2.54 11.31
C LEU A 44 1.95 3.36 11.01
N TYR A 45 2.89 3.41 11.95
CA TYR A 45 4.16 4.14 11.80
C TYR A 45 5.21 3.40 10.97
N LEU A 46 5.01 2.11 10.70
CA LEU A 46 5.94 1.31 9.91
C LEU A 46 5.28 0.86 8.60
N LEU A 47 5.81 1.38 7.49
CA LEU A 47 5.48 0.91 6.15
C LEU A 47 6.40 -0.25 5.79
N GLU A 48 5.82 -1.37 5.40
CA GLU A 48 6.51 -2.60 5.01
C GLU A 48 6.28 -2.88 3.52
N ILE A 49 7.37 -3.16 2.81
CA ILE A 49 7.33 -3.70 1.46
C ILE A 49 7.55 -5.20 1.58
N MET A 50 6.56 -5.98 1.17
CA MET A 50 6.64 -7.44 1.13
C MET A 50 5.98 -8.00 -0.11
N THR A 51 6.35 -9.20 -0.53
CA THR A 51 5.63 -9.90 -1.58
C THR A 51 4.21 -10.26 -1.11
N MET A 52 3.31 -10.40 -2.08
CA MET A 52 1.95 -10.88 -1.83
C MET A 52 1.98 -12.29 -1.22
N GLU A 53 2.99 -13.10 -1.54
CA GLU A 53 3.21 -14.41 -0.93
C GLU A 53 3.53 -14.30 0.57
N GLU A 54 4.53 -13.49 0.93
CA GLU A 54 4.90 -13.26 2.34
C GLU A 54 3.72 -12.74 3.15
N LEU A 55 2.94 -11.82 2.58
CA LEU A 55 1.73 -11.32 3.20
C LEU A 55 0.74 -12.44 3.55
N PHE A 56 0.55 -13.40 2.64
CA PHE A 56 -0.41 -14.51 2.84
C PHE A 56 0.17 -15.73 3.56
N ARG A 57 1.49 -15.81 3.78
CA ARG A 57 2.15 -16.91 4.51
C ARG A 57 1.81 -16.99 6.00
N GLY A 58 1.13 -16.00 6.56
CA GLY A 58 0.48 -16.11 7.87
C GLY A 58 1.30 -15.60 9.06
N TYR A 59 2.39 -14.85 8.82
CA TYR A 59 3.11 -14.16 9.90
C TYR A 59 2.27 -13.07 10.59
N TYR A 60 1.20 -12.61 9.94
CA TYR A 60 0.34 -11.55 10.43
C TYR A 60 -1.13 -11.95 10.40
N SER A 61 -1.90 -11.43 11.36
CA SER A 61 -3.35 -11.39 11.25
C SER A 61 -3.73 -10.46 10.09
N LEU A 62 -4.15 -11.05 8.96
CA LEU A 62 -4.58 -10.30 7.77
C LEU A 62 -5.69 -9.28 8.08
N ASN A 63 -6.44 -9.47 9.16
CA ASN A 63 -7.47 -8.51 9.59
C ASN A 63 -6.89 -7.15 9.95
N ASN A 64 -5.66 -7.13 10.48
CA ASN A 64 -4.95 -5.94 10.93
C ASN A 64 -4.02 -5.37 9.85
N VAL A 65 -4.11 -5.80 8.59
CA VAL A 65 -3.26 -5.29 7.51
C VAL A 65 -4.00 -4.21 6.72
N LEU A 66 -3.38 -3.06 6.56
CA LEU A 66 -3.78 -1.99 5.66
C LEU A 66 -2.85 -1.96 4.43
N ILE A 67 -3.41 -2.14 3.24
CA ILE A 67 -2.67 -2.09 1.97
C ILE A 67 -2.72 -0.68 1.40
N PHE A 68 -1.55 -0.03 1.27
CA PHE A 68 -1.40 1.28 0.65
C PHE A 68 -1.27 1.18 -0.86
N GLY A 69 -0.68 0.10 -1.35
CA GLY A 69 -0.49 -0.09 -2.78
C GLY A 69 0.18 -1.40 -3.14
N PHE A 70 0.35 -1.61 -4.44
CA PHE A 70 1.07 -2.77 -4.96
C PHE A 70 1.72 -2.51 -6.32
N ALA A 71 2.78 -3.25 -6.61
CA ALA A 71 3.63 -3.12 -7.80
C ALA A 71 4.15 -4.47 -8.30
N LYS A 72 4.75 -4.51 -9.50
CA LYS A 72 5.34 -5.71 -10.11
C LYS A 72 6.79 -6.02 -9.71
N GLY A 73 7.40 -5.10 -8.97
CA GLY A 73 8.78 -5.24 -8.52
C GLY A 73 9.00 -4.45 -7.24
N LYS A 74 10.13 -4.75 -6.60
CA LYS A 74 10.52 -4.12 -5.35
C LYS A 74 10.84 -2.64 -5.52
N GLU A 75 11.44 -2.27 -6.65
CA GLU A 75 11.80 -0.89 -6.97
C GLU A 75 10.56 -0.02 -7.17
N GLU A 76 9.57 -0.52 -7.91
CA GLU A 76 8.31 0.18 -8.11
C GLU A 76 7.51 0.28 -6.81
N ALA A 77 7.57 -0.74 -5.95
CA ALA A 77 6.99 -0.68 -4.61
C ALA A 77 7.68 0.39 -3.73
N LEU A 78 8.99 0.57 -3.86
CA LEU A 78 9.73 1.63 -3.19
C LEU A 78 9.31 3.02 -3.70
N MET A 79 9.07 3.15 -5.01
CA MET A 79 8.54 4.38 -5.59
C MET A 79 7.13 4.70 -5.07
N ILE A 80 6.28 3.69 -4.89
CA ILE A 80 4.98 3.85 -4.23
C ILE A 80 5.17 4.35 -2.79
N ALA A 81 6.09 3.77 -2.01
CA ALA A 81 6.37 4.20 -0.64
C ALA A 81 6.80 5.67 -0.58
N LYS A 82 7.72 6.07 -1.47
CA LYS A 82 8.13 7.48 -1.63
C LYS A 82 6.93 8.40 -1.86
N ASN A 83 6.03 8.01 -2.77
CA ASN A 83 4.85 8.81 -3.10
C ASN A 83 3.85 8.91 -1.95
N VAL A 84 3.64 7.81 -1.21
CA VAL A 84 2.78 7.80 -0.01
C VAL A 84 3.34 8.75 1.05
N VAL A 85 4.62 8.61 1.39
CA VAL A 85 5.28 9.44 2.40
C VAL A 85 5.27 10.92 1.98
N ALA A 86 5.64 11.23 0.73
CA ALA A 86 5.60 12.60 0.23
C ALA A 86 4.18 13.19 0.33
N SER A 87 3.15 12.43 -0.01
CA SER A 87 1.76 12.88 0.10
C SER A 87 1.34 13.20 1.54
N TRP A 88 1.85 12.43 2.52
CA TRP A 88 1.56 12.68 3.93
C TRP A 88 2.23 13.94 4.45
N TYR A 89 3.49 14.18 4.07
CA TYR A 89 4.20 15.39 4.47
C TYR A 89 3.61 16.64 3.81
N LEU A 90 3.32 16.59 2.51
CA LEU A 90 2.70 17.72 1.79
C LEU A 90 1.30 18.05 2.34
N ASN A 91 0.51 17.03 2.69
CA ASN A 91 -0.81 17.24 3.31
C ASN A 91 -0.75 17.71 4.77
N LYS A 92 0.36 17.47 5.48
CA LYS A 92 0.54 18.01 6.84
C LYS A 92 0.82 19.52 6.80
N ASN A 93 1.68 19.96 5.89
CA ASN A 93 2.04 21.38 5.77
C ASN A 93 0.82 22.25 5.43
N SER A 94 -0.08 21.78 4.55
CA SER A 94 -1.29 22.53 4.20
C SER A 94 -2.28 22.71 5.38
N LYS A 95 -2.33 21.77 6.32
CA LYS A 95 -3.18 21.86 7.51
C LYS A 95 -2.59 22.75 8.60
N GLU A 96 -1.26 22.87 8.69
CA GLU A 96 -0.59 23.77 9.63
C GLU A 96 -0.60 25.22 9.15
N GLU A 97 -0.39 25.48 7.86
CA GLU A 97 -0.50 26.82 7.27
C GLU A 97 -1.90 27.43 7.44
N SER A 98 -2.95 26.60 7.43
CA SER A 98 -4.34 27.01 7.65
C SER A 98 -4.63 27.44 9.09
N LYS A 99 -3.83 26.97 10.07
CA LYS A 99 -3.99 27.30 11.50
C LYS A 99 -3.21 28.54 11.92
N ILE A 100 -2.19 28.92 11.16
CA ILE A 100 -1.37 30.12 11.42
C ILE A 100 -2.03 31.38 10.83
N ARG A 101 -2.99 31.22 9.90
CA ARG A 101 -3.72 32.31 9.24
C ARG A 101 -5.15 32.54 9.77
N ALA A 102 -5.54 31.87 10.85
CA ALA A 102 -6.81 32.07 11.55
C ALA A 102 -6.55 32.67 12.94
#